data_AF-A0AAP9M4E7-F1
#
_entry.id   AF-A0AAP9M4E7-F1
#
_cell.length_a   1.000
_cell.length_b   1.000
_cell.length_c   1.000
_cell.angle_alpha   90.00
_cell.angle_beta   90.00
_cell.angle_gamma   90.00
#
_symmetry.space_group_name_H-M   'P 1'
#
loop_
_entity.id
_entity.type
_entity.pdbx_description
1 polymer ?
#
loop_
_entity_poly.entity_id
_entity_poly.type
_entity_poly.pdbx_seq_one_letter_code
_entity_poly.pdbx_strand_id
1 'polypeptide(L)'
;MSKERICGIYKIVNELNNKMYIGQSINIYERWRHHKIQLRHDKHHNSHLQNVWNKYGEQNFQFVIIEECSESVLDVREIYYITKYNTFVHSKNAKGYNLSIGGEGIGIFTDEMRQIFREAQRANPIYQIDLDGNIINVWHYGAREASKKLNISQACIWHCINHDRRTYKNYIWIYVDEYEYFKISDYVNQNTQAKSILQYDMYGNFIKKWDSANQTHTYGFDPSAIVKVCKQKYSSHRGYIWCYEDDVYIKTEI
;
A
#
# COMPACT_ATOMS: atom_id res chain seq x y z
N MET A 1 -14.25 17.99 25.90
CA MET A 1 -13.94 17.84 24.46
C MET A 1 -12.71 16.95 24.36
N SER A 2 -12.82 15.74 23.83
CA SER A 2 -11.65 14.91 23.56
C SER A 2 -10.75 15.68 22.59
N LYS A 3 -9.50 15.95 22.99
CA LYS A 3 -8.53 16.54 22.05
C LYS A 3 -8.41 15.60 20.86
N GLU A 4 -8.47 16.18 19.67
CA GLU A 4 -8.30 15.47 18.41
C GLU A 4 -6.98 14.68 18.44
N ARG A 5 -7.06 13.39 18.12
CA ARG A 5 -5.90 12.50 18.10
C ARG A 5 -5.35 12.50 16.68
N ILE A 6 -4.24 13.19 16.48
CA ILE A 6 -3.58 13.26 15.17
C ILE A 6 -2.41 12.28 15.15
N CYS A 7 -2.43 11.36 14.18
CA CYS A 7 -1.33 10.48 13.82
C CYS A 7 -0.55 11.08 12.64
N GLY A 8 0.78 11.15 12.74
CA GLY A 8 1.60 11.65 11.63
C GLY A 8 2.99 12.13 12.01
N ILE A 9 3.54 13.00 11.15
CA ILE A 9 4.89 13.56 11.25
C ILE A 9 4.84 15.03 11.67
N TYR A 10 5.75 15.42 12.55
CA TYR A 10 5.91 16.80 13.00
C TYR A 10 7.37 17.24 12.98
N LYS A 11 7.56 18.55 13.12
CA LYS A 11 8.86 19.18 13.38
C LYS A 11 8.87 20.06 14.61
N ILE A 12 10.04 20.16 15.24
CA ILE A 12 10.38 21.16 16.24
C ILE A 12 11.47 22.03 15.61
N VAL A 13 11.15 23.25 15.20
CA VAL A 13 12.04 24.15 14.46
C VAL A 13 12.53 25.28 15.36
N ASN A 14 13.83 25.55 15.32
CA ASN A 14 14.43 26.73 15.92
C ASN A 14 14.31 27.90 14.92
N GLU A 15 13.54 28.91 15.28
CA GLU A 15 13.22 30.03 14.38
C GLU A 15 14.41 30.96 14.13
N LEU A 16 15.44 30.93 14.98
CA LEU A 16 16.63 31.77 14.82
C LEU A 16 17.59 31.29 13.72
N ASN A 17 17.61 29.98 13.44
CA ASN A 17 18.56 29.38 12.50
C ASN A 17 17.93 28.39 11.52
N ASN A 18 16.61 28.19 11.60
CA ASN A 18 15.82 27.26 10.80
C ASN A 18 16.27 25.80 10.88
N LYS A 19 17.07 25.42 11.88
CA LYS A 19 17.38 24.01 12.14
C LYS A 19 16.19 23.35 12.83
N MET A 20 15.96 22.07 12.55
CA MET A 20 14.78 21.38 13.08
C MET A 20 15.02 19.92 13.48
N TYR A 21 14.19 19.44 14.39
CA TYR A 21 14.02 18.03 14.70
C TYR A 21 12.76 17.52 14.01
N ILE A 22 12.83 16.37 13.35
CA ILE A 22 11.67 15.65 12.80
C ILE A 22 11.32 14.51 13.76
N GLY A 23 10.03 14.32 14.02
CA GLY A 23 9.57 13.18 14.80
C GLY A 23 8.22 12.67 14.30
N GLN A 24 7.88 11.45 14.71
CA GLN A 24 6.61 10.80 14.42
C GLN A 24 5.79 10.51 15.67
N SER A 25 4.47 10.37 15.54
CA SER A 25 3.63 9.83 16.61
C SER A 25 2.24 9.42 16.13
N ILE A 26 1.67 8.39 16.77
CA ILE A 26 0.23 8.06 16.71
C ILE A 26 -0.67 9.07 17.46
N ASN A 27 -0.06 9.97 18.23
CA ASN A 27 -0.71 11.09 18.92
C ASN A 27 0.27 12.27 19.08
N ILE A 28 0.35 13.11 18.04
CA ILE A 28 1.31 14.21 17.96
C ILE A 28 1.20 15.17 19.15
N TYR A 29 -0.02 15.55 19.56
CA TYR A 29 -0.19 16.51 20.65
C TYR A 29 0.28 15.97 22.01
N GLU A 30 0.05 14.69 22.28
CA GLU A 30 0.59 14.05 23.48
C GLU A 30 2.11 13.97 23.44
N ARG A 31 2.67 13.61 22.28
CA ARG A 31 4.11 13.56 22.07
C ARG A 31 4.76 14.93 22.26
N TRP A 32 4.16 16.00 21.75
CA TRP A 32 4.61 17.38 21.96
C TRP A 32 4.60 17.77 23.43
N ARG A 33 3.56 17.39 24.18
CA ARG A 33 3.50 17.62 25.63
C ARG A 33 4.67 16.95 26.33
N HIS A 34 4.98 15.70 25.99
CA HIS A 34 6.13 14.98 26.55
C HIS A 34 7.46 15.66 26.20
N HIS A 35 7.66 16.07 24.94
CA HIS A 35 8.84 16.83 24.52
C HIS A 35 9.04 18.09 25.37
N LYS A 36 8.00 18.93 25.49
CA LYS A 36 8.10 20.19 26.26
C LYS A 36 8.42 19.94 27.73
N ILE A 37 7.78 18.96 28.37
CA ILE A 37 8.05 18.59 29.76
C ILE A 37 9.51 18.15 29.92
N GLN A 38 9.99 17.28 29.03
CA GLN A 38 11.37 16.78 29.08
C GLN A 38 12.39 17.91 28.85
N LEU A 39 12.16 18.77 27.86
CA LEU A 39 13.06 19.87 27.52
C LEU A 39 13.14 20.92 28.65
N ARG A 40 12.00 21.26 29.27
CA ARG A 40 11.96 22.19 30.41
C ARG A 40 12.65 21.66 31.67
N HIS A 41 12.71 20.34 31.82
CA HIS A 41 13.30 19.69 32.99
C HIS A 41 14.69 19.09 32.73
N ASP A 42 15.32 19.43 31.60
CA ASP A 42 16.65 18.94 31.21
C ASP A 42 16.76 17.40 31.15
N LYS A 43 15.69 16.75 30.69
CA LYS A 43 15.54 15.28 30.66
C LYS A 43 15.22 14.74 29.27
N HIS A 44 15.46 15.53 28.23
CA HIS A 44 15.15 15.11 26.87
C HIS A 44 16.15 14.09 26.33
N HIS A 45 15.64 12.99 25.77
CA HIS A 45 16.45 11.89 25.22
C HIS A 45 17.44 12.32 24.12
N ASN A 46 17.09 13.35 23.36
CA ASN A 46 17.99 13.99 22.40
C ASN A 46 18.77 15.11 23.08
N SER A 47 20.00 14.80 23.50
CA SER A 47 20.90 15.75 24.18
C SER A 47 21.27 16.94 23.31
N HIS A 48 21.37 16.78 21.99
CA HIS A 48 21.67 17.89 21.09
C HIS A 48 20.51 18.89 21.04
N LEU A 49 19.26 18.40 20.92
CA LEU A 49 18.06 19.23 21.01
C LEU A 49 17.93 19.90 22.37
N GLN A 50 18.22 19.18 23.46
CA GLN A 50 18.23 19.72 24.82
C GLN A 50 19.19 20.90 24.95
N ASN A 51 20.43 20.75 24.48
CA ASN A 51 21.46 21.78 24.58
C ASN A 51 21.08 23.06 23.81
N VAL A 52 20.52 22.92 22.59
CA VAL A 52 20.08 24.09 21.82
C VAL A 52 18.82 24.73 22.41
N TRP A 53 17.93 23.93 23.02
CA TRP A 53 16.77 24.44 23.75
C TRP A 53 17.21 25.28 24.95
N ASN A 54 18.15 24.79 25.76
CA ASN A 54 18.71 25.51 26.90
C ASN A 54 19.44 26.79 26.45
N LYS A 55 20.13 26.74 25.31
CA LYS A 55 20.88 27.87 24.76
C LYS A 55 19.98 29.00 24.23
N TYR A 56 18.94 28.66 23.48
CA TYR A 56 18.13 29.64 22.76
C TYR A 56 16.80 29.96 23.46
N GLY A 57 16.35 29.13 24.40
CA GLY A 57 15.08 29.31 25.11
C GLY A 57 13.86 28.83 24.33
N GLU A 58 12.84 28.38 25.06
CA GLU A 58 11.61 27.79 24.54
C GLU A 58 10.89 28.67 23.50
N GLN A 59 10.87 29.99 23.72
CA GLN A 59 10.17 30.95 22.88
C GLN A 59 10.67 30.99 21.43
N ASN A 60 11.87 30.47 21.17
CA ASN A 60 12.48 30.41 19.84
C ASN A 60 12.23 29.08 19.12
N PHE A 61 11.39 28.20 19.69
CA PHE A 61 11.07 26.91 19.09
C PHE A 61 9.57 26.79 18.77
N GLN A 62 9.29 26.44 17.53
CA GLN A 62 7.93 26.19 17.04
C GLN A 62 7.71 24.69 16.82
N PHE A 63 6.54 24.20 17.24
CA PHE A 63 6.08 22.83 16.99
C PHE A 63 5.05 22.85 15.87
N VAL A 64 5.28 22.09 14.80
CA VAL A 64 4.49 22.17 13.56
C VAL A 64 4.21 20.76 13.03
N ILE A 65 2.96 20.46 12.70
CA ILE A 65 2.58 19.22 11.99
C ILE A 65 3.03 19.37 10.54
N ILE A 66 3.74 18.36 10.02
CA ILE A 66 4.18 18.31 8.63
C ILE A 66 3.18 17.53 7.79
N GLU A 67 2.69 16.41 8.30
CA GLU A 67 1.78 15.50 7.61
C GLU A 67 0.97 14.70 8.62
N GLU A 68 -0.32 14.50 8.33
CA GLU A 68 -1.16 13.51 8.98
C GLU A 68 -1.17 12.24 8.14
N CYS A 69 -0.88 11.09 8.75
CA CYS A 69 -0.80 9.81 8.05
C CYS A 69 -1.14 8.64 8.99
N SER A 70 -1.41 7.46 8.41
CA SER A 70 -1.71 6.27 9.20
C SER A 70 -0.49 5.76 9.97
N GLU A 71 -0.73 5.04 11.07
CA GLU A 71 0.33 4.42 11.88
C GLU A 71 1.25 3.52 11.04
N SER A 72 0.67 2.81 10.07
CA SER A 72 1.39 1.87 9.18
C SER A 72 2.48 2.50 8.33
N VAL A 73 2.50 3.83 8.16
CA VAL A 73 3.49 4.53 7.32
C VAL A 73 4.40 5.46 8.10
N LEU A 74 4.24 5.57 9.42
CA LEU A 74 4.97 6.54 10.25
C LEU A 74 6.49 6.46 10.02
N ASP A 75 7.09 5.28 10.18
CA ASP A 75 8.54 5.11 10.12
C ASP A 75 9.12 5.62 8.79
N VAL A 76 8.46 5.28 7.69
CA VAL A 76 8.93 5.65 6.36
C VAL A 76 8.76 7.14 6.10
N ARG A 77 7.68 7.74 6.60
CA ARG A 77 7.45 9.18 6.50
C ARG A 77 8.43 9.97 7.38
N GLU A 78 8.78 9.47 8.56
CA GLU A 78 9.83 10.07 9.40
C GLU A 78 11.19 10.07 8.67
N ILE A 79 11.60 8.92 8.13
CA ILE A 79 12.83 8.79 7.34
C ILE A 79 12.80 9.76 6.15
N TYR A 80 11.68 9.84 5.42
CA TYR A 80 11.52 10.75 4.28
C TYR A 80 11.72 12.22 4.67
N TYR A 81 11.16 12.68 5.80
CA TYR A 81 11.29 14.08 6.20
C TYR A 81 12.64 14.41 6.82
N ILE A 82 13.24 13.49 7.60
CA ILE A 82 14.63 13.65 8.09
C ILE A 82 15.58 13.84 6.90
N THR A 83 15.36 13.03 5.87
CA THR A 83 16.05 13.08 4.58
C THR A 83 15.83 14.39 3.86
N LYS A 84 14.57 14.74 3.57
CA LYS A 84 14.17 15.92 2.81
C LYS A 84 14.71 17.21 3.41
N TYR A 85 14.69 17.32 4.73
CA TYR A 85 15.15 18.51 5.45
C TYR A 85 16.61 18.42 5.91
N ASN A 86 17.31 17.31 5.63
CA ASN A 86 18.69 17.07 6.01
C ASN A 86 18.94 17.28 7.52
N THR A 87 18.08 16.71 8.38
CA THR A 87 18.08 17.00 9.83
C THR A 87 18.92 16.06 10.67
N PHE A 88 19.47 15.00 10.06
CA PHE A 88 20.39 14.10 10.73
C PHE A 88 21.72 14.79 11.01
N VAL A 89 22.15 14.80 12.27
CA VAL A 89 23.29 15.59 12.74
C VAL A 89 24.62 15.22 12.07
N HIS A 90 24.77 13.99 11.58
CA HIS A 90 25.99 13.52 10.91
C HIS A 90 25.97 13.74 9.38
N SER A 91 24.90 14.33 8.83
CA SER A 91 24.87 14.69 7.42
C SER A 91 25.80 15.86 7.10
N LYS A 92 26.36 15.87 5.88
CA LYS A 92 27.08 17.05 5.37
C LYS A 92 26.13 18.26 5.36
N ASN A 93 26.58 19.37 5.95
CA ASN A 93 25.77 20.60 6.10
C ASN A 93 24.42 20.36 6.80
N ALA A 94 24.40 19.52 7.85
CA ALA A 94 23.20 19.19 8.60
C ALA A 94 22.41 20.43 9.06
N LYS A 95 21.10 20.40 8.82
CA LYS A 95 20.14 21.46 9.15
C LYS A 95 19.18 21.02 10.27
N GLY A 96 19.62 20.15 11.16
CA GLY A 96 18.71 19.68 12.20
C GLY A 96 19.35 19.00 13.38
N TYR A 97 18.47 18.36 14.15
CA TYR A 97 18.80 17.84 15.47
C TYR A 97 18.59 16.33 15.60
N ASN A 98 18.16 15.62 14.55
CA ASN A 98 17.91 14.18 14.61
C ASN A 98 19.22 13.41 14.84
N LEU A 99 19.24 12.57 15.88
CA LEU A 99 20.40 11.72 16.23
C LEU A 99 20.40 10.36 15.51
N SER A 100 19.26 9.98 14.92
CA SER A 100 19.11 8.82 14.05
C SER A 100 18.47 9.26 12.73
N ILE A 101 18.49 8.37 11.75
CA ILE A 101 17.83 8.58 10.45
C ILE A 101 16.32 8.31 10.47
N GLY A 102 15.75 8.00 11.64
CA GLY A 102 14.38 7.49 11.81
C GLY A 102 14.32 5.96 11.73
N GLY A 103 13.17 5.37 12.10
CA GLY A 103 12.94 3.92 12.13
C GLY A 103 13.85 3.20 13.14
N GLU A 104 13.31 2.87 14.32
CA GLU A 104 14.03 2.34 15.49
C GLU A 104 15.21 1.38 15.21
N GLY A 105 16.45 1.91 15.00
CA GLY A 105 17.64 1.05 14.87
C GLY A 105 18.93 1.71 14.36
N ILE A 106 19.90 1.86 15.27
CA ILE A 106 21.37 2.02 15.12
C ILE A 106 21.87 2.72 13.84
N GLY A 107 22.02 4.05 13.95
CA GLY A 107 23.19 4.90 13.66
C GLY A 107 24.25 4.63 12.57
N ILE A 108 24.13 3.58 11.74
CA ILE A 108 25.09 3.28 10.66
C ILE A 108 24.36 3.49 9.35
N PHE A 109 24.67 4.60 8.67
CA PHE A 109 24.20 4.86 7.32
C PHE A 109 24.99 3.98 6.34
N THR A 110 24.54 2.74 6.17
CA THR A 110 25.14 1.79 5.23
C THR A 110 25.05 2.31 3.80
N ASP A 111 25.90 1.80 2.90
CA ASP A 111 25.77 2.12 1.47
C ASP A 111 24.42 1.66 0.90
N GLU A 112 23.80 0.64 1.48
CA GLU A 112 22.41 0.27 1.21
C GLU A 112 21.42 1.37 1.61
N MET A 113 21.56 1.98 2.80
CA MET A 113 20.70 3.09 3.22
C MET A 113 20.88 4.34 2.34
N ARG A 114 22.12 4.64 1.90
CA ARG A 114 22.40 5.70 0.91
C ARG A 114 21.70 5.43 -0.42
N GLN A 115 21.70 4.17 -0.84
CA GLN A 115 21.06 3.76 -2.08
C GLN A 115 19.53 3.83 -1.97
N ILE A 116 18.95 3.33 -0.87
CA ILE A 116 17.53 3.44 -0.54
C ILE A 116 17.10 4.91 -0.54
N PHE A 117 17.90 5.80 0.05
CA PHE A 117 17.65 7.25 0.11
C PHE A 117 17.63 7.91 -1.28
N ARG A 118 18.59 7.57 -2.15
CA ARG A 118 18.61 8.07 -3.54
C ARG A 118 17.42 7.55 -4.35
N GLU A 119 17.01 6.30 -4.09
CA GLU A 119 15.84 5.68 -4.72
C GLU A 119 14.54 6.35 -4.24
N ALA A 120 14.41 6.63 -2.93
CA ALA A 120 13.26 7.33 -2.32
C ALA A 120 12.98 8.71 -2.92
N GLN A 121 14.03 9.50 -3.18
CA GLN A 121 13.90 10.82 -3.80
C GLN A 121 13.40 10.77 -5.24
N ARG A 122 13.53 9.62 -5.91
CA ARG A 122 13.12 9.39 -7.30
C ARG A 122 11.90 8.48 -7.42
N ALA A 123 11.44 7.91 -6.31
CA ALA A 123 10.40 6.91 -6.32
C ALA A 123 9.02 7.58 -6.28
N ASN A 124 8.15 7.08 -7.14
CA ASN A 124 6.72 7.32 -7.06
C ASN A 124 6.13 6.19 -6.20
N PRO A 125 5.71 6.48 -4.95
CA PRO A 125 5.17 5.46 -4.06
C PRO A 125 3.87 4.90 -4.63
N ILE A 126 3.62 3.62 -4.39
CA ILE A 126 2.44 2.92 -4.92
C ILE A 126 1.67 2.25 -3.79
N TYR A 127 0.35 2.16 -3.93
CA TYR A 127 -0.49 1.32 -3.08
C TYR A 127 -0.58 -0.09 -3.64
N GLN A 128 -0.61 -1.07 -2.75
CA GLN A 128 -1.13 -2.41 -2.99
C GLN A 128 -2.48 -2.52 -2.29
N ILE A 129 -3.53 -2.70 -3.08
CA ILE A 129 -4.93 -2.72 -2.61
C ILE A 129 -5.50 -4.10 -2.92
N ASP A 130 -6.28 -4.68 -2.01
CA ASP A 130 -7.03 -5.90 -2.30
C ASP A 130 -8.21 -5.64 -3.25
N LEU A 131 -8.96 -6.69 -3.60
CA LEU A 131 -10.10 -6.59 -4.51
C LEU A 131 -11.37 -6.05 -3.82
N ASP A 132 -11.34 -5.86 -2.51
CA ASP A 132 -12.40 -5.23 -1.73
C ASP A 132 -12.16 -3.72 -1.56
N GLY A 133 -10.99 -3.22 -1.96
CA GLY A 133 -10.61 -1.82 -1.91
C GLY A 133 -9.83 -1.42 -0.66
N ASN A 134 -9.40 -2.38 0.17
CA ASN A 134 -8.60 -2.08 1.34
C ASN A 134 -7.12 -1.94 0.95
N ILE A 135 -6.47 -0.90 1.48
CA ILE A 135 -5.02 -0.74 1.34
C ILE A 135 -4.34 -1.82 2.19
N ILE A 136 -3.65 -2.74 1.53
CA ILE A 136 -2.86 -3.79 2.17
C ILE A 136 -1.47 -3.28 2.52
N ASN A 137 -0.86 -2.50 1.61
CA ASN A 137 0.48 -1.96 1.81
C ASN A 137 0.73 -0.69 1.00
N VAL A 138 1.71 0.09 1.44
CA VAL A 138 2.26 1.24 0.71
C VAL A 138 3.73 0.93 0.42
N TRP A 139 4.08 0.88 -0.86
CA TRP A 139 5.44 0.64 -1.30
C TRP A 139 6.10 1.98 -1.62
N HIS A 140 6.80 2.51 -0.63
CA HIS A 140 7.37 3.85 -0.68
C HIS A 140 8.50 4.00 -1.69
N TYR A 141 9.16 2.90 -2.08
CA TYR A 141 10.16 2.87 -3.16
C TYR A 141 9.60 2.27 -4.46
N GLY A 142 8.28 2.31 -4.61
CA GLY A 142 7.57 1.96 -5.84
C GLY A 142 7.59 0.47 -6.18
N ALA A 143 7.34 0.15 -7.45
CA ALA A 143 7.17 -1.23 -7.92
C ALA A 143 8.39 -2.14 -7.69
N ARG A 144 9.60 -1.57 -7.62
CA ARG A 144 10.85 -2.31 -7.38
C ARG A 144 10.89 -2.90 -5.97
N GLU A 145 10.42 -2.15 -4.98
CA GLU A 145 10.33 -2.61 -3.60
C GLU A 145 9.34 -3.77 -3.46
N ALA A 146 8.13 -3.56 -3.98
CA ALA A 146 7.06 -4.55 -4.00
C ALA A 146 7.52 -5.85 -4.67
N SER A 147 8.15 -5.72 -5.84
CA SER A 147 8.67 -6.85 -6.62
C SER A 147 9.66 -7.69 -5.81
N LYS A 148 10.65 -7.07 -5.15
CA LYS A 148 11.66 -7.78 -4.37
C LYS A 148 11.06 -8.43 -3.13
N LYS A 149 10.23 -7.71 -2.37
CA LYS A 149 9.71 -8.18 -1.09
C LYS A 149 8.67 -9.28 -1.24
N LEU A 150 7.81 -9.17 -2.26
CA LEU A 150 6.78 -10.17 -2.55
C LEU A 150 7.25 -11.26 -3.52
N ASN A 151 8.46 -11.13 -4.07
CA ASN A 151 9.00 -12.01 -5.10
C ASN A 151 8.06 -12.13 -6.33
N ILE A 152 7.63 -10.99 -6.87
CA ILE A 152 6.74 -10.90 -8.03
C ILE A 152 7.34 -10.01 -9.14
N SER A 153 6.81 -10.08 -10.36
CA SER A 153 7.36 -9.33 -11.50
C SER A 153 7.13 -7.82 -11.37
N GLN A 154 8.22 -7.04 -11.30
CA GLN A 154 8.16 -5.57 -11.34
C GLN A 154 7.46 -5.05 -12.61
N ALA A 155 7.73 -5.65 -13.77
CA ALA A 155 7.13 -5.23 -15.03
C ALA A 155 5.60 -5.41 -15.03
N CYS A 156 5.09 -6.48 -14.40
CA CYS A 156 3.65 -6.67 -14.29
C CYS A 156 2.98 -5.68 -13.33
N ILE A 157 3.67 -5.29 -12.26
CA ILE A 157 3.22 -4.19 -11.38
C ILE A 157 3.17 -2.89 -12.20
N TRP A 158 4.20 -2.61 -12.99
CA TRP A 158 4.28 -1.41 -13.84
C TRP A 158 3.13 -1.33 -14.85
N HIS A 159 2.76 -2.44 -15.48
CA HIS A 159 1.56 -2.50 -16.34
C HIS A 159 0.26 -2.19 -15.59
N CYS A 160 0.18 -2.50 -14.30
CA CYS A 160 -1.01 -2.13 -13.52
C CYS A 160 -1.04 -0.64 -13.22
N ILE A 161 0.11 -0.11 -12.79
CA ILE A 161 0.25 1.31 -12.44
C ILE A 161 0.01 2.23 -13.64
N ASN A 162 0.40 1.82 -14.85
CA ASN A 162 0.11 2.58 -16.07
C ASN A 162 -1.29 2.32 -16.66
N HIS A 163 -2.13 1.59 -15.93
CA HIS A 163 -3.49 1.23 -16.33
C HIS A 163 -3.60 0.35 -17.59
N ASP A 164 -2.50 -0.27 -18.06
CA ASP A 164 -2.53 -1.31 -19.11
C ASP A 164 -3.21 -2.60 -18.61
N ARG A 165 -3.18 -2.82 -17.29
CA ARG A 165 -3.80 -3.95 -16.60
C ARG A 165 -4.55 -3.47 -15.38
N ARG A 166 -5.72 -4.05 -15.11
CA ARG A 166 -6.51 -3.71 -13.91
C ARG A 166 -5.88 -4.28 -12.64
N THR A 167 -5.47 -5.54 -12.67
CA THR A 167 -4.98 -6.24 -11.48
C THR A 167 -3.77 -7.10 -11.79
N TYR A 168 -2.91 -7.32 -10.80
CA TYR A 168 -1.86 -8.33 -10.85
C TYR A 168 -1.70 -9.01 -9.50
N LYS A 169 -1.62 -10.35 -9.53
CA LYS A 169 -1.51 -11.19 -8.32
C LYS A 169 -2.63 -10.94 -7.30
N ASN A 170 -3.86 -10.72 -7.78
CA ASN A 170 -5.05 -10.40 -6.98
C ASN A 170 -4.97 -9.07 -6.20
N TYR A 171 -4.10 -8.16 -6.63
CA TYR A 171 -4.03 -6.82 -6.09
C TYR A 171 -4.20 -5.79 -7.20
N ILE A 172 -4.71 -4.63 -6.78
CA ILE A 172 -4.70 -3.39 -7.55
C ILE A 172 -3.44 -2.62 -7.15
N TRP A 173 -2.77 -2.06 -8.16
CA TRP A 173 -1.54 -1.29 -7.99
C TRP A 173 -1.72 0.07 -8.64
N ILE A 174 -1.66 1.13 -7.85
CA ILE A 174 -1.81 2.52 -8.31
C ILE A 174 -0.79 3.40 -7.61
N TYR A 175 -0.48 4.56 -8.19
CA TYR A 175 0.31 5.54 -7.46
C TYR A 175 -0.46 6.09 -6.26
N VAL A 176 0.28 6.49 -5.23
CA VAL A 176 -0.31 7.08 -4.02
C VAL A 176 -1.06 8.38 -4.32
N ASP A 177 -0.56 9.19 -5.25
CA ASP A 177 -1.20 10.45 -5.67
C ASP A 177 -2.45 10.25 -6.55
N GLU A 178 -2.61 9.09 -7.17
CA GLU A 178 -3.82 8.70 -7.91
C GLU A 178 -4.95 8.18 -7.01
N TYR A 179 -4.65 7.87 -5.74
CA TYR A 179 -5.61 7.25 -4.82
C TYR A 179 -6.83 8.13 -4.54
N GLU A 180 -6.68 9.46 -4.58
CA GLU A 180 -7.80 10.39 -4.44
C GLU A 180 -8.90 10.16 -5.49
N TYR A 181 -8.53 9.64 -6.66
CA TYR A 181 -9.43 9.37 -7.77
C TYR A 181 -9.81 7.89 -7.91
N PHE A 182 -9.31 7.05 -7.00
CA PHE A 182 -9.50 5.60 -7.05
C PHE A 182 -10.97 5.20 -6.87
N LYS A 183 -11.48 4.38 -7.80
CA LYS A 183 -12.79 3.73 -7.69
C LYS A 183 -12.64 2.24 -7.90
N ILE A 184 -12.99 1.45 -6.89
CA ILE A 184 -12.90 -0.02 -6.95
C ILE A 184 -13.64 -0.61 -8.16
N SER A 185 -14.75 0.01 -8.58
CA SER A 185 -15.55 -0.39 -9.75
C SER A 185 -14.77 -0.40 -11.07
N ASP A 186 -13.72 0.42 -11.19
CA ASP A 186 -12.95 0.55 -12.43
C ASP A 186 -12.00 -0.66 -12.59
N TYR A 187 -11.70 -1.33 -11.49
CA TYR A 187 -10.75 -2.43 -11.39
C TYR A 187 -11.44 -3.78 -11.27
N VAL A 188 -12.54 -3.83 -10.52
CA VAL A 188 -13.25 -5.08 -10.19
C VAL A 188 -14.71 -4.95 -10.61
N ASN A 189 -15.17 -5.87 -11.47
CA ASN A 189 -16.60 -6.01 -11.71
C ASN A 189 -17.22 -6.67 -10.48
N GLN A 190 -17.99 -5.91 -9.70
CA GLN A 190 -18.71 -6.39 -8.50
C GLN A 190 -19.75 -7.49 -8.79
N ASN A 191 -19.91 -7.90 -10.06
CA ASN A 191 -21.03 -8.72 -10.50
C ASN A 191 -20.64 -9.75 -11.56
N THR A 192 -19.90 -10.78 -11.14
CA THR A 192 -20.04 -12.11 -11.75
C THR A 192 -19.98 -13.14 -10.63
N GLN A 193 -21.09 -13.35 -9.93
CA GLN A 193 -21.26 -14.63 -9.26
C GLN A 193 -21.01 -15.71 -10.30
N ALA A 194 -20.08 -16.61 -10.01
CA ALA A 194 -19.70 -17.62 -10.96
C ALA A 194 -20.96 -18.41 -11.33
N LYS A 195 -21.31 -18.41 -12.62
CA LYS A 195 -22.52 -19.09 -13.07
C LYS A 195 -22.30 -20.58 -12.94
N SER A 196 -23.21 -21.23 -12.23
CA SER A 196 -23.26 -22.69 -12.18
C SER A 196 -23.52 -23.26 -13.58
N ILE A 197 -22.89 -24.38 -13.87
CA ILE A 197 -23.01 -25.06 -15.16
C ILE A 197 -23.44 -26.51 -14.95
N LEU A 198 -24.16 -27.03 -15.92
CA LEU A 198 -24.64 -28.41 -15.95
C LEU A 198 -23.91 -29.17 -17.06
N GLN A 199 -23.52 -30.40 -16.78
CA GLN A 199 -22.89 -31.33 -17.70
C GLN A 199 -23.88 -32.43 -18.06
N TYR A 200 -24.01 -32.70 -19.36
CA TYR A 200 -24.82 -33.79 -19.90
C TYR A 200 -23.97 -34.68 -20.81
N ASP A 201 -24.40 -35.94 -20.99
CA ASP A 201 -23.85 -36.77 -22.05
C ASP A 201 -24.35 -36.31 -23.44
N MET A 202 -23.87 -36.97 -24.51
CA MET A 202 -24.27 -36.64 -25.89
C MET A 202 -25.72 -37.04 -26.23
N TYR A 203 -26.39 -37.77 -25.33
CA TYR A 203 -27.79 -38.18 -25.48
C TYR A 203 -28.74 -37.29 -24.68
N GLY A 204 -28.21 -36.28 -23.97
CA GLY A 204 -29.00 -35.34 -23.16
C GLY A 204 -29.26 -35.80 -21.73
N ASN A 205 -28.66 -36.89 -21.26
CA ASN A 205 -28.80 -37.32 -19.87
C ASN A 205 -27.93 -36.46 -18.95
N PHE A 206 -28.51 -35.99 -17.85
CA PHE A 206 -27.80 -35.20 -16.85
C PHE A 206 -26.72 -36.02 -16.16
N ILE A 207 -25.51 -35.47 -16.06
CA ILE A 207 -24.37 -36.08 -15.38
C ILE A 207 -24.09 -35.38 -14.05
N LYS A 208 -23.86 -34.05 -14.08
CA LYS A 208 -23.36 -33.32 -12.90
C LYS A 208 -23.60 -31.82 -12.99
N LYS A 209 -23.85 -31.20 -11.82
CA LYS A 209 -23.84 -29.74 -11.61
C LYS A 209 -22.48 -29.31 -11.04
N TRP A 210 -22.01 -28.14 -11.48
CA TRP A 210 -20.79 -27.50 -11.03
C TRP A 210 -21.10 -26.06 -10.62
N ASP A 211 -20.48 -25.58 -9.54
CA ASP A 211 -20.72 -24.21 -9.06
C ASP A 211 -20.10 -23.19 -10.01
N SER A 212 -19.09 -23.59 -10.80
CA SER A 212 -18.52 -22.78 -11.87
C SER A 212 -17.76 -23.61 -12.90
N ALA A 213 -17.58 -23.06 -14.10
CA ALA A 213 -16.72 -23.66 -15.12
C ALA A 213 -15.27 -23.85 -14.66
N ASN A 214 -14.76 -23.07 -13.71
CA ASN A 214 -13.39 -23.22 -13.23
C ASN A 214 -13.18 -24.51 -12.41
N GLN A 215 -14.22 -25.02 -11.73
CA GLN A 215 -14.11 -26.27 -10.98
C GLN A 215 -13.75 -27.46 -11.88
N THR A 216 -14.18 -27.46 -13.14
CA THR A 216 -13.94 -28.57 -14.09
C THR A 216 -12.47 -28.70 -14.47
N HIS A 217 -11.65 -27.66 -14.24
CA HIS A 217 -10.22 -27.70 -14.55
C HIS A 217 -9.49 -28.81 -13.80
N THR A 218 -9.86 -29.04 -12.54
CA THR A 218 -9.32 -30.13 -11.70
C THR A 218 -9.63 -31.53 -12.26
N TYR A 219 -10.61 -31.63 -13.16
CA TYR A 219 -11.02 -32.87 -13.85
C TYR A 219 -10.49 -32.93 -15.29
N GLY A 220 -9.55 -32.03 -15.65
CA GLY A 220 -8.90 -32.03 -16.96
C GLY A 220 -9.72 -31.41 -18.09
N PHE A 221 -10.81 -30.71 -17.77
CA PHE A 221 -11.57 -29.94 -18.76
C PHE A 221 -11.03 -28.51 -18.90
N ASP A 222 -11.27 -27.89 -20.05
CA ASP A 222 -10.92 -26.49 -20.33
C ASP A 222 -12.14 -25.61 -20.04
N PRO A 223 -12.11 -24.76 -18.99
CA PRO A 223 -13.23 -23.88 -18.65
C PRO A 223 -13.61 -22.93 -19.80
N SER A 224 -12.63 -22.49 -20.61
CA SER A 224 -12.88 -21.56 -21.72
C SER A 224 -13.63 -22.22 -22.86
N ALA A 225 -13.31 -23.48 -23.16
CA ALA A 225 -14.04 -24.28 -24.14
C ALA A 225 -15.47 -24.57 -23.67
N ILE A 226 -15.65 -24.94 -22.40
CA ILE A 226 -16.98 -25.16 -21.81
C ILE A 226 -17.85 -23.91 -21.90
N VAL A 227 -17.32 -22.74 -21.57
CA VAL A 227 -18.05 -21.46 -21.69
C VAL A 227 -18.50 -21.19 -23.12
N LYS A 228 -17.73 -21.62 -24.13
CA LYS A 228 -18.15 -21.51 -25.55
C LYS A 228 -19.28 -22.47 -25.89
N VAL A 229 -19.31 -23.67 -25.30
CA VAL A 229 -20.43 -24.61 -25.44
C VAL A 229 -21.69 -24.05 -24.78
N CYS A 230 -21.62 -23.55 -23.54
CA CYS A 230 -22.77 -22.95 -22.86
C CYS A 230 -23.33 -21.72 -23.60
N LYS A 231 -22.50 -21.02 -24.39
CA LYS A 231 -22.91 -19.89 -25.25
C LYS A 231 -23.37 -20.32 -26.64
N GLN A 232 -23.58 -21.62 -26.86
CA GLN A 232 -23.96 -22.25 -28.12
C GLN A 232 -23.01 -21.94 -29.30
N LYS A 233 -21.76 -21.57 -29.02
CA LYS A 233 -20.74 -21.34 -30.05
C LYS A 233 -20.10 -22.64 -30.51
N TYR A 234 -20.04 -23.63 -29.62
CA TYR A 234 -19.62 -25.01 -29.89
C TYR A 234 -20.75 -25.96 -29.51
N SER A 235 -20.85 -27.09 -30.21
CA SER A 235 -21.87 -28.10 -29.94
C SER A 235 -21.55 -28.98 -28.74
N SER A 236 -20.27 -29.21 -28.45
CA SER A 236 -19.82 -30.03 -27.30
C SER A 236 -18.37 -29.71 -26.94
N HIS A 237 -17.94 -30.17 -25.77
CA HIS A 237 -16.53 -30.20 -25.37
C HIS A 237 -16.20 -31.56 -24.75
N ARG A 238 -15.19 -32.24 -25.29
CA ARG A 238 -14.76 -33.59 -24.88
C ARG A 238 -15.90 -34.62 -24.81
N GLY A 239 -16.85 -34.55 -25.74
CA GLY A 239 -17.97 -35.50 -25.81
C GLY A 239 -19.06 -35.25 -24.76
N TYR A 240 -19.16 -34.02 -24.23
CA TYR A 240 -20.22 -33.62 -23.31
C TYR A 240 -20.88 -32.33 -23.77
N ILE A 241 -22.16 -32.20 -23.46
CA ILE A 241 -22.95 -30.98 -23.64
C ILE A 241 -22.90 -30.19 -22.34
N TRP A 242 -22.78 -28.86 -22.44
CA TRP A 242 -22.65 -27.96 -21.30
C TRP A 242 -23.60 -26.77 -21.46
N CYS A 243 -24.30 -26.39 -20.40
CA CYS A 243 -25.14 -25.21 -20.37
C CYS A 243 -25.00 -24.46 -19.03
N TYR A 244 -25.47 -23.21 -18.98
CA TYR A 244 -25.68 -22.56 -17.68
C TYR A 244 -26.94 -23.13 -17.02
N GLU A 245 -26.98 -23.16 -15.70
CA GLU A 245 -28.15 -23.64 -14.96
C GLU A 245 -29.42 -22.82 -15.26
N ASP A 246 -29.27 -21.51 -15.51
CA ASP A 246 -30.37 -20.59 -15.79
C ASP A 246 -30.83 -20.59 -17.25
N ASP A 247 -30.19 -21.36 -18.13
CA ASP A 247 -30.48 -21.36 -19.55
C ASP A 247 -31.82 -22.07 -19.86
N VAL A 248 -32.70 -21.37 -20.59
CA VAL A 248 -34.10 -21.80 -20.81
C VAL A 248 -34.23 -22.86 -21.91
N TYR A 249 -33.24 -22.99 -22.81
CA TYR A 249 -33.34 -23.82 -24.01
C TYR A 249 -33.26 -25.34 -23.78
N ILE A 250 -33.03 -25.81 -22.56
CA ILE A 250 -33.10 -27.24 -22.21
C ILE A 250 -34.52 -27.66 -21.76
N LYS A 251 -35.41 -26.70 -21.45
CA LYS A 251 -36.77 -27.01 -20.95
C LYS A 251 -37.80 -27.32 -22.05
N THR A 252 -37.41 -27.31 -23.32
CA THR A 252 -38.36 -27.39 -24.46
C THR A 252 -38.19 -28.59 -25.39
N GLU A 253 -37.24 -29.50 -25.16
CA GLU A 253 -37.10 -30.72 -25.99
C GLU A 253 -36.77 -31.96 -25.15
N ILE A 254 -37.63 -32.26 -24.17
CA ILE A 254 -37.86 -33.63 -23.66
C ILE A 254 -39.35 -33.90 -23.69
#